data_AF-A0AAC9SUL1-F1
#
_entry.id   AF-A0AAC9SUL1-F1
#
_cell.length_a   1.000
_cell.length_b   1.000
_cell.length_c   1.000
_cell.angle_alpha   90.00
_cell.angle_beta   90.00
_cell.angle_gamma   90.00
#
_symmetry.space_group_name_H-M   'P 1'
#
loop_
_entity.id
_entity.type
_entity.pdbx_description
1 polymer ?
#
loop_
_entity_poly.entity_id
_entity_poly.type
_entity_poly.pdbx_seq_one_letter_code
_entity_poly.pdbx_strand_id
1 'polypeptide(L)'
;MTRTSEVDDIKQRLAVLTLHEDDYNFDFVVDQLAGLKQEISRLSQELDGHESWLVDWLTAEHLKGSMLYVGAITNYRKERAAGRGFPFDPLTRAAIADRFNSWSNEAKSRLALYETSDRTADTVEPWVAKIRAFNADPVNNP
;
A
#
# COMPACT_ATOMS: atom_id res chain seq x y z
N MET A 1 4.89 -26.15 -17.34
CA MET A 1 4.29 -25.69 -16.07
C MET A 1 4.83 -24.29 -15.83
N THR A 2 4.06 -23.28 -16.24
CA THR A 2 4.45 -21.88 -16.08
C THR A 2 4.36 -21.57 -14.60
N ARG A 3 5.48 -21.21 -13.96
CA ARG A 3 5.49 -20.56 -12.66
C ARG A 3 4.75 -19.23 -12.84
N THR A 4 3.43 -19.23 -12.71
CA THR A 4 2.68 -18.02 -12.36
C THR A 4 3.34 -17.52 -11.09
N SER A 5 3.81 -16.27 -11.07
CA SER A 5 4.64 -15.81 -9.96
C SER A 5 3.80 -15.92 -8.68
N GLU A 6 4.38 -16.43 -7.59
CA GLU A 6 3.70 -16.58 -6.29
C GLU A 6 3.15 -15.22 -5.78
N VAL A 7 3.62 -14.12 -6.35
CA VAL A 7 3.22 -12.75 -6.03
C VAL A 7 2.28 -12.10 -7.07
N ASP A 8 1.83 -12.81 -8.10
CA ASP A 8 1.03 -12.24 -9.19
C ASP A 8 -0.32 -11.70 -8.71
N ASP A 9 -0.98 -12.39 -7.77
CA ASP A 9 -2.25 -11.91 -7.23
C ASP A 9 -2.07 -10.65 -6.39
N ILE A 10 -0.95 -10.54 -5.66
CA ILE A 10 -0.57 -9.31 -4.95
C ILE A 10 -0.32 -8.17 -5.95
N LYS A 11 0.38 -8.44 -7.06
CA LYS A 11 0.60 -7.45 -8.13
C LYS A 11 -0.70 -6.98 -8.75
N GLN A 12 -1.64 -7.89 -9.00
CA GLN A 12 -2.96 -7.54 -9.55
C GLN A 12 -3.75 -6.64 -8.60
N ARG A 13 -3.72 -6.94 -7.28
CA ARG A 13 -4.34 -6.07 -6.27
C ARG A 13 -3.72 -4.67 -6.28
N LEU A 14 -2.39 -4.58 -6.23
CA LEU A 14 -1.67 -3.30 -6.25
C LEU A 14 -1.90 -2.52 -7.56
N ALA A 15 -2.02 -3.21 -8.70
CA ALA A 15 -2.16 -2.56 -10.01
C ALA A 15 -3.45 -1.73 -10.16
N VAL A 16 -4.52 -2.14 -9.47
CA VAL A 16 -5.82 -1.42 -9.48
C VAL A 16 -5.99 -0.50 -8.28
N LEU A 17 -4.99 -0.49 -7.37
CA LEU A 17 -5.05 0.23 -6.11
C LEU A 17 -4.60 1.67 -6.33
N THR A 18 -5.55 2.47 -6.79
CA THR A 18 -5.44 3.91 -6.98
C THR A 18 -6.50 4.62 -6.16
N LEU A 19 -6.21 5.84 -5.72
CA LEU A 19 -7.15 6.67 -4.99
C LEU A 19 -7.45 7.93 -5.79
N HIS A 20 -8.72 8.08 -6.15
CA HIS A 20 -9.33 9.30 -6.69
C HIS A 20 -10.33 9.87 -5.68
N GLU A 21 -10.70 11.13 -5.82
CA GLU A 21 -11.66 11.76 -4.88
C GLU A 21 -13.02 11.06 -4.88
N ASP A 22 -13.47 10.56 -6.03
CA ASP A 22 -14.75 9.85 -6.12
C ASP A 22 -14.74 8.54 -5.33
N ASP A 23 -13.57 7.92 -5.13
CA ASP A 23 -13.41 6.65 -4.44
C ASP A 23 -13.72 6.75 -2.94
N TYR A 24 -13.69 7.95 -2.33
CA TYR A 24 -14.08 8.11 -0.92
C TYR A 24 -15.56 7.87 -0.65
N ASN A 25 -16.39 7.82 -1.69
CA ASN A 25 -17.82 7.55 -1.60
C ASN A 25 -18.15 6.06 -1.79
N PHE A 26 -17.16 5.22 -2.07
CA PHE A 26 -17.32 3.78 -2.33
C PHE A 26 -16.39 2.94 -1.45
N ASP A 27 -16.72 1.67 -1.30
CA ASP A 27 -15.90 0.73 -0.51
C ASP A 27 -14.76 0.09 -1.32
N PHE A 28 -14.58 0.47 -2.60
CA PHE A 28 -13.60 -0.16 -3.51
C PHE A 28 -12.18 -0.22 -2.94
N VAL A 29 -11.66 0.89 -2.40
CA VAL A 29 -10.28 0.92 -1.87
C VAL A 29 -10.15 0.07 -0.61
N VAL A 30 -11.20 0.02 0.22
CA VAL A 30 -11.25 -0.85 1.41
C VAL A 30 -11.25 -2.31 0.99
N ASP A 31 -12.05 -2.68 -0.01
CA ASP A 31 -12.12 -4.03 -0.55
C ASP A 31 -10.78 -4.47 -1.16
N GLN A 32 -10.09 -3.58 -1.89
CA GLN A 32 -8.77 -3.90 -2.44
C GLN A 32 -7.69 -4.05 -1.37
N LEU A 33 -7.70 -3.22 -0.32
CA LEU A 33 -6.78 -3.38 0.82
C LEU A 33 -7.07 -4.68 1.60
N ALA A 34 -8.34 -5.01 1.80
CA ALA A 34 -8.73 -6.28 2.43
C ALA A 34 -8.32 -7.49 1.57
N GLY A 35 -8.53 -7.42 0.26
CA GLY A 35 -8.07 -8.42 -0.70
C GLY A 35 -6.55 -8.57 -0.70
N LEU A 36 -5.80 -7.47 -0.69
CA LEU A 36 -4.34 -7.47 -0.58
C LEU A 36 -3.89 -8.21 0.69
N LYS A 37 -4.52 -7.96 1.84
CA LYS A 37 -4.23 -8.69 3.09
C LYS A 37 -4.48 -10.21 2.96
N GLN A 38 -5.54 -10.61 2.27
CA GLN A 38 -5.86 -12.02 2.04
C GLN A 38 -4.78 -12.68 1.16
N GLU A 39 -4.34 -12.03 0.09
CA GLU A 39 -3.28 -12.56 -0.78
C GLU A 39 -1.95 -12.68 -0.04
N ILE A 40 -1.58 -11.70 0.79
CA ILE A 40 -0.39 -11.79 1.65
C ILE A 40 -0.49 -12.97 2.62
N SER A 41 -1.68 -13.20 3.20
CA SER A 41 -1.91 -14.31 4.12
C SER A 41 -1.79 -15.66 3.42
N ARG A 42 -2.29 -15.77 2.18
CA ARG A 42 -2.17 -16.97 1.36
C ARG A 42 -0.72 -17.24 0.97
N LEU A 43 0.00 -16.21 0.51
CA LEU A 43 1.42 -16.30 0.18
C LEU A 43 2.24 -16.79 1.37
N SER A 44 1.96 -16.30 2.58
CA SER A 44 2.60 -16.76 3.81
C SER A 44 2.44 -18.27 4.04
N GLN A 45 1.27 -18.82 3.73
CA GLN A 45 1.01 -20.26 3.80
C GLN A 45 1.72 -21.04 2.69
N GLU A 46 1.70 -20.52 1.47
CA GLU A 46 2.34 -21.15 0.30
C GLU A 46 3.88 -21.22 0.46
N LEU A 47 4.49 -20.20 1.07
CA LEU A 47 5.93 -20.14 1.29
C LEU A 47 6.41 -20.97 2.48
N ASP A 48 5.53 -21.37 3.40
CA ASP A 48 5.85 -22.16 4.61
C ASP A 48 7.12 -21.67 5.35
N GLY A 49 7.27 -20.34 5.45
CA GLY A 49 8.40 -19.70 6.13
C GLY A 49 9.71 -19.60 5.34
N HIS A 50 9.80 -20.13 4.11
CA HIS A 50 11.02 -20.04 3.29
C HIS A 50 11.46 -18.60 2.97
N GLU A 51 10.51 -17.68 2.81
CA GLU A 51 10.77 -16.27 2.53
C GLU A 51 9.95 -15.38 3.46
N SER A 52 10.06 -15.62 4.76
CA SER A 52 9.37 -14.83 5.79
C SER A 52 9.63 -13.33 5.68
N TRP A 53 10.84 -12.93 5.24
CA TRP A 53 11.21 -11.53 4.99
C TRP A 53 10.34 -10.85 3.93
N LEU A 54 9.91 -11.58 2.89
CA LEU A 54 9.01 -11.05 1.87
C LEU A 54 7.63 -10.79 2.46
N VAL A 55 7.10 -11.77 3.22
CA VAL A 55 5.79 -11.67 3.88
C VAL A 55 5.77 -10.51 4.89
N ASP A 56 6.83 -10.36 5.67
CA ASP A 56 6.98 -9.27 6.63
C ASP A 56 6.99 -7.91 5.93
N TRP A 57 7.76 -7.78 4.85
CA TRP A 57 7.78 -6.57 4.03
C TRP A 57 6.39 -6.24 3.46
N LEU A 58 5.72 -7.22 2.84
CA LEU A 58 4.38 -7.03 2.26
C LEU A 58 3.34 -6.67 3.32
N THR A 59 3.41 -7.28 4.50
CA THR A 59 2.54 -6.94 5.63
C THR A 59 2.75 -5.50 6.08
N ALA A 60 4.01 -5.04 6.10
CA ALA A 60 4.36 -3.67 6.42
C ALA A 60 3.88 -2.69 5.33
N GLU A 61 3.97 -3.06 4.04
CA GLU A 61 3.42 -2.27 2.92
C GLU A 61 1.89 -2.14 3.03
N HIS A 62 1.18 -3.24 3.33
CA HIS A 62 -0.27 -3.19 3.56
C HIS A 62 -0.64 -2.25 4.71
N LEU A 63 0.10 -2.27 5.82
CA LEU A 63 -0.11 -1.35 6.93
C LEU A 63 0.08 0.10 6.51
N LYS A 64 1.17 0.41 5.80
CA LYS A 64 1.45 1.75 5.27
C LYS A 64 0.31 2.23 4.36
N GLY A 65 -0.11 1.42 3.39
CA GLY A 65 -1.23 1.73 2.51
C GLY A 65 -2.54 2.00 3.26
N SER A 66 -2.84 1.16 4.27
CA SER A 66 -4.01 1.33 5.12
C SER A 66 -3.96 2.64 5.91
N MET A 67 -2.80 3.02 6.46
CA MET A 67 -2.63 4.28 7.18
C MET A 67 -2.80 5.50 6.27
N LEU A 68 -2.23 5.45 5.06
CA LEU A 68 -2.39 6.50 4.06
C LEU A 68 -3.87 6.67 3.68
N TYR A 69 -4.58 5.57 3.43
CA TYR A 69 -6.01 5.62 3.12
C TYR A 69 -6.86 6.15 4.29
N VAL A 70 -6.60 5.68 5.52
CA VAL A 70 -7.30 6.17 6.73
C VAL A 70 -7.08 7.67 6.92
N GLY A 71 -5.86 8.16 6.73
CA GLY A 71 -5.54 9.57 6.75
C GLY A 71 -6.34 10.36 5.72
N ALA A 72 -6.39 9.83 4.49
CA ALA A 72 -7.11 10.42 3.37
C ALA A 72 -8.63 10.53 3.59
N ILE A 73 -9.28 9.40 3.93
CA ILE A 73 -10.74 9.40 4.15
C ILE A 73 -11.15 10.18 5.40
N THR A 74 -10.31 10.19 6.45
CA THR A 74 -10.57 10.99 7.65
C THR A 74 -10.52 12.48 7.34
N ASN A 75 -9.55 12.90 6.52
CA ASN A 75 -9.45 14.28 6.05
C ASN A 75 -10.67 14.67 5.22
N TYR A 76 -11.02 13.87 4.20
CA TYR A 76 -12.22 14.07 3.38
C TYR A 76 -13.51 14.19 4.22
N ARG A 77 -13.72 13.28 5.19
CA ARG A 77 -14.91 13.30 6.06
C ARG A 77 -14.96 14.55 6.95
N LYS A 78 -13.82 14.98 7.51
CA LYS A 78 -13.75 16.20 8.33
C LYS A 78 -14.14 17.43 7.54
N GLU A 79 -13.72 17.52 6.27
CA GLU A 79 -14.10 18.64 5.40
C GLU A 79 -15.60 18.66 5.11
N ARG A 80 -16.18 17.51 4.74
CA ARG A 80 -17.61 17.40 4.46
C ARG A 80 -18.44 17.76 5.70
N ALA A 81 -18.02 17.32 6.88
CA ALA A 81 -18.69 17.60 8.14
C ALA A 81 -18.55 19.06 8.60
N ALA A 82 -17.43 19.72 8.28
CA ALA A 82 -17.16 21.08 8.74
C ALA A 82 -18.11 22.11 8.13
N GLY A 83 -18.70 21.87 6.94
CA GLY A 83 -19.73 22.71 6.31
C GLY A 83 -19.36 24.20 6.12
N ARG A 84 -18.12 24.59 6.43
CA ARG A 84 -17.67 25.98 6.55
C ARG A 84 -16.71 26.31 5.43
N GLY A 85 -17.18 27.14 4.49
CA GLY A 85 -16.57 28.33 3.88
C GLY A 85 -15.11 28.37 3.39
N PHE A 86 -14.22 27.51 3.86
CA PHE A 86 -12.88 27.34 3.31
C PHE A 86 -12.85 25.94 2.70
N PRO A 87 -13.12 25.79 1.39
CA PRO A 87 -12.85 24.53 0.72
C PRO A 87 -11.39 24.19 1.03
N PHE A 88 -11.16 23.01 1.58
CA PHE A 88 -9.80 22.53 1.78
C PHE A 88 -9.09 22.60 0.44
N ASP A 89 -7.86 23.09 0.48
CA ASP A 89 -7.09 23.40 -0.71
C ASP A 89 -7.05 22.15 -1.61
N PRO A 90 -7.56 22.21 -2.86
CA PRO A 90 -7.46 21.12 -3.81
C PRO A 90 -6.03 20.58 -3.96
N LEU A 91 -5.02 21.43 -3.75
CA LEU A 91 -3.61 21.01 -3.74
C LEU A 91 -3.29 20.05 -2.58
N THR A 92 -3.92 20.25 -1.42
CA THR A 92 -3.71 19.36 -0.26
C THR A 92 -4.44 18.03 -0.44
N ARG A 93 -5.63 18.04 -1.08
CA ARG A 93 -6.35 16.81 -1.42
C ARG A 93 -5.63 15.97 -2.47
N ALA A 94 -5.19 16.62 -3.55
CA ALA A 94 -4.36 16.00 -4.58
C ALA A 94 -3.08 15.43 -3.95
N ALA A 95 -2.40 16.19 -3.07
CA ALA A 95 -1.19 15.71 -2.40
C ALA A 95 -1.42 14.47 -1.52
N ILE A 96 -2.59 14.31 -0.90
CA ILE A 96 -2.92 13.12 -0.09
C ILE A 96 -3.17 11.91 -0.99
N ALA A 97 -3.94 12.07 -2.07
CA ALA A 97 -4.16 11.02 -3.07
C ALA A 97 -2.84 10.61 -3.75
N ASP A 98 -1.99 11.59 -4.09
CA ASP A 98 -0.68 11.38 -4.69
C ASP A 98 0.24 10.56 -3.79
N ARG A 99 0.22 10.77 -2.46
CA ARG A 99 0.99 9.95 -1.52
C ARG A 99 0.56 8.48 -1.56
N PHE A 100 -0.75 8.22 -1.57
CA PHE A 100 -1.28 6.87 -1.67
C PHE A 100 -0.92 6.22 -3.01
N ASN A 101 -1.12 6.95 -4.12
CA ASN A 101 -0.80 6.46 -5.47
C ASN A 101 0.71 6.25 -5.65
N SER A 102 1.55 7.10 -5.08
CA SER A 102 3.01 6.94 -5.07
C SER A 102 3.42 5.70 -4.28
N TRP A 103 2.81 5.46 -3.12
CA TRP A 103 3.06 4.23 -2.35
C TRP A 103 2.70 2.98 -3.14
N SER A 104 1.50 2.92 -3.73
CA SER A 104 1.05 1.76 -4.52
C SER A 104 1.99 1.48 -5.70
N ASN A 105 2.42 2.53 -6.41
CA ASN A 105 3.38 2.41 -7.50
C ASN A 105 4.78 1.98 -7.05
N GLU A 106 5.26 2.48 -5.91
CA GLU A 106 6.54 2.07 -5.33
C GLU A 106 6.52 0.60 -4.90
N ALA A 107 5.46 0.16 -4.22
CA ALA A 107 5.27 -1.23 -3.82
C ALA A 107 5.24 -2.18 -5.04
N LYS A 108 4.50 -1.82 -6.10
CA LYS A 108 4.48 -2.57 -7.37
C LYS A 108 5.87 -2.66 -8.01
N SER A 109 6.61 -1.55 -8.03
CA SER A 109 7.95 -1.50 -8.63
C SER A 109 8.94 -2.37 -7.86
N ARG A 110 8.89 -2.34 -6.54
CA ARG A 110 9.70 -3.21 -5.67
C ARG A 110 9.37 -4.68 -5.86
N LEU A 111 8.10 -5.03 -6.01
CA LEU A 111 7.68 -6.40 -6.23
C LEU A 111 8.22 -6.94 -7.56
N ALA A 112 8.21 -6.11 -8.62
CA ALA A 112 8.84 -6.46 -9.90
C ALA A 112 10.38 -6.59 -9.80
N LEU A 113 11.04 -5.74 -8.99
CA LEU A 113 12.47 -5.87 -8.71
C LEU A 113 12.78 -7.16 -7.95
N TYR A 114 11.95 -7.53 -6.98
CA TYR A 114 12.09 -8.76 -6.23
C TYR A 114 11.97 -10.01 -7.13
N GLU A 115 11.00 -10.03 -8.05
CA GLU A 115 10.83 -11.15 -9.00
C GLU A 115 12.03 -11.35 -9.93
N THR A 116 12.81 -10.29 -10.16
CA THR A 116 13.97 -10.30 -11.05
C THR A 116 15.31 -10.35 -10.29
N SER A 117 15.28 -10.41 -8.96
CA SER A 117 16.47 -10.50 -8.12
C SER A 117 16.79 -11.94 -7.71
N ASP A 118 17.81 -12.10 -6.86
CA ASP A 118 18.17 -13.37 -6.23
C ASP A 118 17.18 -13.81 -5.13
N ARG A 119 16.10 -13.05 -4.89
CA ARG A 119 15.03 -13.33 -3.90
C ARG A 119 15.53 -13.57 -2.46
N THR A 120 16.54 -12.80 -2.04
CA THR A 120 17.13 -12.90 -0.70
C THR A 120 16.55 -11.87 0.27
N ALA A 121 16.75 -12.09 1.57
CA ALA A 121 16.43 -11.10 2.60
C ALA A 121 17.10 -9.73 2.34
N ASP A 122 18.35 -9.75 1.87
CA ASP A 122 19.11 -8.53 1.53
C ASP A 122 18.45 -7.70 0.43
N THR A 123 17.67 -8.33 -0.46
CA THR A 123 16.91 -7.62 -1.50
C THR A 123 15.85 -6.70 -0.87
N VAL A 124 15.13 -7.21 0.15
CA VAL A 124 13.97 -6.51 0.73
C VAL A 124 14.33 -5.63 1.93
N GLU A 125 15.47 -5.87 2.59
CA GLU A 125 15.86 -5.17 3.81
C GLU A 125 15.86 -3.63 3.67
N PRO A 126 16.38 -3.02 2.58
CA PRO A 126 16.31 -1.57 2.40
C PRO A 126 14.87 -1.03 2.34
N TRP A 127 13.93 -1.84 1.82
CA TRP A 127 12.52 -1.46 1.71
C TRP A 127 11.83 -1.58 3.06
N VAL A 128 12.11 -2.64 3.81
CA VAL A 128 11.67 -2.81 5.20
C VAL A 128 12.16 -1.66 6.06
N ALA A 129 13.41 -1.24 5.93
CA ALA A 129 13.96 -0.10 6.66
C ALA A 129 13.20 1.21 6.35
N LYS A 130 12.86 1.46 5.07
CA LYS A 130 12.04 2.61 4.68
C LYS A 130 10.65 2.58 5.32
N ILE A 131 10.00 1.42 5.35
CA ILE A 131 8.67 1.29 5.99
C ILE A 131 8.77 1.43 7.50
N ARG A 132 9.81 0.91 8.14
CA ARG A 132 10.05 1.13 9.58
C ARG A 132 10.19 2.62 9.90
N ALA A 133 10.90 3.38 9.07
CA ALA A 133 11.00 4.83 9.22
C ALA A 133 9.64 5.53 9.06
N PHE A 134 8.83 5.11 8.07
CA PHE A 134 7.44 5.58 7.92
C PHE A 134 6.61 5.25 9.18
N ASN A 135 6.63 4.02 9.67
CA ASN A 135 5.82 3.62 10.83
C ASN A 135 6.23 4.35 12.12
N ALA A 136 7.51 4.69 12.26
CA ALA A 136 8.00 5.46 13.40
C ALA A 136 7.55 6.93 13.35
N ASP A 137 7.51 7.53 12.15
CA ASP A 137 7.06 8.90 11.94
C ASP A 137 6.39 9.07 10.56
N PRO A 138 5.07 8.77 10.46
CA PRO A 138 4.35 8.79 9.18
C PRO A 138 4.20 10.19 8.58
N VAL A 139 4.44 11.24 9.37
CA VAL A 139 4.30 12.63 8.95
C VAL A 139 5.57 13.11 8.27
N ASN A 140 6.73 12.79 8.84
CA ASN A 140 8.03 13.25 8.33
C ASN A 140 8.73 12.24 7.42
N ASN A 141 8.30 10.98 7.37
CA ASN A 141 8.87 9.93 6.50
C ASN A 141 7.81 9.31 5.56
N PRO A 142 7.22 10.10 4.63
CA PRO A 142 6.14 9.63 3.76
C PRO A 142 6.51 8.49 2.79
#